data_AF-A0A1F3E2I6-F1
#
_entry.id   AF-A0A1F3E2I6-F1
#
_cell.length_a   1.000
_cell.length_b   1.000
_cell.length_c   1.000
_cell.angle_alpha   90.00
_cell.angle_beta   90.00
_cell.angle_gamma   90.00
#
_symmetry.space_group_name_H-M   'P 1'
#
loop_
_entity.id
_entity.type
_entity.pdbx_description
1 polymer ?
#
loop_
_entity_poly.entity_id
_entity_poly.type
_entity_poly.pdbx_seq_one_letter_code
_entity_poly.pdbx_strand_id
1 'polypeptide(L)'
;MKYFLSFIAVLLFACSETSTPDYVIPKEKIIDIIVDIHLTDGMFTLQPVRKEFVSKDSINYYNLILENYGYTRKDFDTSVFYYSENINEYNKIYIEVLNRLNELETEIKQQQAPKDSTTN
;
A
#
# COMPACT_ATOMS: atom_id res chain seq x y z
N MET A 1 -9.23 -22.25 36.63
CA MET A 1 -9.70 -21.38 35.53
C MET A 1 -9.41 -19.88 35.73
N LYS A 2 -8.75 -19.45 36.81
CA LYS A 2 -8.43 -18.03 37.07
C LYS A 2 -7.12 -17.55 36.41
N TYR A 3 -6.21 -18.48 36.11
CA TYR A 3 -4.91 -18.19 35.47
C TYR A 3 -4.95 -18.15 33.94
N PHE A 4 -5.99 -18.73 33.31
CA PHE A 4 -6.13 -18.75 31.85
C PHE A 4 -6.46 -17.34 31.31
N LEU A 5 -7.31 -16.59 32.01
CA LEU A 5 -7.59 -15.18 31.67
C LEU A 5 -6.35 -14.27 31.84
N SER A 6 -5.49 -14.59 32.81
CA SER A 6 -4.27 -13.82 33.08
C SER A 6 -3.18 -14.02 32.01
N PHE A 7 -3.18 -15.15 31.30
CA PHE A 7 -2.19 -15.46 30.27
C PHE A 7 -2.51 -14.73 28.95
N ILE A 8 -3.79 -14.53 28.64
CA ILE A 8 -4.25 -13.74 27.48
C ILE A 8 -3.91 -12.25 27.62
N ALA A 9 -3.93 -11.70 28.83
CA ALA A 9 -3.60 -10.29 29.08
C ALA A 9 -2.12 -9.94 28.85
N VAL A 10 -1.21 -10.91 29.01
CA VAL A 10 0.24 -10.71 28.80
C VAL A 10 0.63 -10.76 27.32
N LEU A 11 -0.15 -11.47 26.50
CA LEU A 11 0.08 -11.56 25.05
C LEU A 11 -0.23 -10.26 24.28
N LEU A 12 -0.97 -9.32 24.88
CA LEU A 12 -1.30 -8.03 24.25
C LEU A 12 -0.17 -6.99 24.32
N PHE A 13 0.87 -7.23 25.12
CA PHE A 13 2.02 -6.30 25.26
C PHE A 13 3.29 -6.76 24.51
N ALA A 14 3.22 -7.87 23.76
CA ALA A 14 4.36 -8.39 23.01
C ALA A 14 4.51 -7.79 21.60
N CYS A 15 3.89 -6.64 21.33
CA CYS A 15 4.15 -5.88 20.11
C CYS A 15 5.45 -5.11 20.30
N SER A 16 6.56 -5.68 19.82
CA SER A 16 7.81 -4.93 19.68
C SER A 16 7.65 -3.97 18.50
N GLU A 17 7.02 -2.81 18.74
CA GLU A 17 7.13 -1.70 17.81
C GLU A 17 8.62 -1.30 17.76
N THR A 18 9.28 -1.64 16.65
CA THR A 18 10.45 -0.88 16.25
C THR A 18 9.93 0.52 15.97
N SER A 19 10.08 1.43 16.93
CA SER A 19 9.56 2.79 16.81
C SER A 19 10.21 3.46 15.60
N THR A 20 9.52 3.45 14.47
CA THR A 20 9.85 4.30 13.35
C THR A 20 9.78 5.73 13.86
N PRO A 21 10.77 6.59 13.54
CA PRO A 21 10.69 7.99 13.93
C PRO A 21 9.36 8.60 13.50
N ASP A 22 8.79 9.52 14.29
CA ASP A 22 7.44 10.08 14.03
C ASP A 22 7.28 10.75 12.66
N TYR A 23 8.39 11.14 12.03
CA TYR A 23 8.42 11.73 10.69
C TYR A 23 8.49 10.70 9.54
N VAL A 24 8.55 9.41 9.87
CA VAL A 24 8.60 8.29 8.91
C VAL A 24 7.23 7.63 8.86
N ILE A 25 6.65 7.59 7.66
CA ILE A 25 5.43 6.84 7.36
C ILE A 25 5.67 5.37 7.72
N PRO A 26 4.82 4.74 8.56
CA PRO A 26 4.94 3.33 8.91
C PRO A 26 5.01 2.43 7.69
N LYS A 27 5.73 1.32 7.81
CA LYS A 27 6.06 0.43 6.70
C LYS A 27 4.81 -0.02 5.93
N GLU A 28 3.78 -0.45 6.65
CA GLU A 28 2.52 -0.91 6.08
C GLU A 28 1.81 0.20 5.30
N LYS A 29 1.87 1.44 5.79
CA LYS A 29 1.26 2.61 5.15
C LYS A 29 2.02 3.08 3.93
N ILE A 30 3.35 3.07 3.94
CA ILE A 30 4.11 3.44 2.75
C ILE A 30 3.94 2.41 1.64
N ILE A 31 3.75 1.12 1.98
CA ILE A 31 3.39 0.08 1.02
C ILE A 31 2.02 0.39 0.39
N ASP A 32 0.99 0.66 1.19
CA ASP A 32 -0.36 1.03 0.70
C ASP A 32 -0.27 2.22 -0.29
N ILE A 33 0.46 3.26 0.10
CA ILE A 33 0.64 4.50 -0.70
C ILE A 33 1.32 4.20 -2.04
N ILE A 34 2.40 3.42 -2.05
CA ILE A 34 3.14 3.09 -3.28
C ILE A 34 2.26 2.23 -4.21
N VAL A 35 1.45 1.31 -3.67
CA VAL A 35 0.49 0.53 -4.46
C VAL A 35 -0.52 1.44 -5.16
N ASP A 36 -1.15 2.38 -4.44
CA ASP A 36 -2.14 3.29 -5.01
C ASP A 36 -1.54 4.24 -6.05
N ILE A 37 -0.32 4.71 -5.81
CA ILE A 37 0.46 5.47 -6.79
C ILE A 37 0.63 4.66 -8.08
N HIS A 38 1.09 3.41 -8.00
CA HIS A 38 1.34 2.59 -9.18
C HIS A 38 0.07 2.17 -9.90
N LEU A 39 -1.01 1.89 -9.18
CA LEU A 39 -2.33 1.64 -9.78
C LEU A 39 -2.81 2.87 -10.56
N THR A 40 -2.66 4.05 -9.95
CA THR A 40 -3.05 5.32 -10.58
C THR A 40 -2.19 5.63 -11.81
N ASP A 41 -0.86 5.44 -11.73
CA ASP A 41 0.04 5.55 -12.88
C ASP A 41 -0.37 4.59 -14.01
N GLY A 42 -0.74 3.34 -13.67
CA GLY A 42 -1.27 2.36 -14.58
C GLY A 42 -2.57 2.82 -15.26
N MET A 43 -3.51 3.40 -14.52
CA MET A 43 -4.73 3.98 -15.09
C MET A 43 -4.45 5.08 -16.10
N PHE A 44 -3.46 5.93 -15.85
CA PHE A 44 -3.07 7.02 -16.76
C PHE A 44 -2.41 6.55 -18.07
N THR A 45 -2.00 5.28 -18.16
CA THR A 45 -1.56 4.69 -19.45
C THR A 45 -2.71 4.51 -20.43
N LEU A 46 -3.96 4.44 -19.95
CA LEU A 46 -5.15 4.30 -20.78
C LEU A 46 -5.48 5.63 -21.47
N GLN A 47 -5.49 5.64 -22.81
CA GLN A 47 -5.74 6.87 -23.59
C GLN A 47 -7.03 7.63 -23.23
N PRO A 48 -8.18 6.97 -22.96
CA PRO A 48 -9.40 7.67 -22.56
C PRO A 48 -9.24 8.44 -21.25
N VAL A 49 -8.66 7.78 -20.23
CA VAL A 49 -8.38 8.39 -18.92
C VAL A 49 -7.40 9.55 -19.08
N ARG A 50 -6.30 9.33 -19.81
CA ARG A 50 -5.33 10.39 -20.06
C ARG A 50 -5.97 11.62 -20.71
N LYS A 51 -6.83 11.48 -21.72
CA LYS A 51 -7.46 12.64 -22.38
C LYS A 51 -8.40 13.42 -21.46
N GLU A 52 -9.16 12.72 -20.62
CA GLU A 52 -10.10 13.33 -19.68
C GLU A 52 -9.40 14.09 -18.54
N PHE A 53 -8.25 13.58 -18.09
CA PHE A 53 -7.56 14.13 -16.93
C PHE A 53 -6.36 15.03 -17.28
N VAL A 54 -5.68 14.83 -18.42
CA VAL A 54 -4.56 15.71 -18.87
C VAL A 54 -5.08 17.05 -19.41
N SER A 55 -6.31 17.09 -19.94
CA SER A 55 -6.95 18.38 -20.29
C SER A 55 -7.29 19.23 -19.06
N LYS A 56 -7.26 18.64 -17.86
CA LYS A 56 -7.29 19.30 -16.55
C LYS A 56 -5.86 19.38 -16.03
N ASP A 57 -5.11 20.32 -16.58
CA ASP A 57 -3.64 20.53 -16.53
C ASP A 57 -2.97 20.61 -15.12
N SER A 58 -3.52 20.05 -14.03
CA SER A 58 -2.99 20.25 -12.68
C SER A 58 -3.42 19.25 -11.60
N ILE A 59 -4.07 18.11 -11.92
CA ILE A 59 -4.40 17.14 -10.86
C ILE A 59 -3.09 16.48 -10.42
N ASN A 60 -2.49 17.00 -9.36
CA ASN A 60 -1.40 16.36 -8.64
C ASN A 60 -1.99 15.19 -7.84
N TYR A 61 -2.37 14.13 -8.54
CA TYR A 61 -2.95 12.93 -7.94
C TYR A 61 -2.03 12.32 -6.89
N TYR A 62 -0.72 12.50 -7.04
CA TYR A 62 0.26 12.14 -6.02
C TYR A 62 -0.05 12.80 -4.67
N ASN A 63 -0.27 14.12 -4.64
CA ASN A 63 -0.65 14.81 -3.42
C ASN A 63 -2.00 14.36 -2.89
N LEU A 64 -2.99 14.13 -3.77
CA LEU A 64 -4.31 13.66 -3.35
C LEU A 64 -4.25 12.26 -2.71
N ILE A 65 -3.45 11.35 -3.26
CA ILE A 65 -3.20 10.04 -2.67
C ILE A 65 -2.59 10.22 -1.28
N LEU A 66 -1.51 11.00 -1.16
CA LEU A 66 -0.85 11.22 0.12
C LEU A 66 -1.79 11.83 1.18
N GLU A 67 -2.59 12.83 0.79
CA GLU A 67 -3.60 13.45 1.65
C GLU A 67 -4.66 12.45 2.12
N ASN A 68 -5.10 11.52 1.26
CA ASN A 68 -6.03 10.45 1.64
C ASN A 68 -5.46 9.51 2.71
N TYR A 69 -4.14 9.34 2.76
CA TYR A 69 -3.46 8.57 3.81
C TYR A 69 -3.07 9.42 5.02
N GLY A 70 -3.33 10.74 5.00
CA GLY A 70 -3.00 11.66 6.09
C GLY A 70 -1.54 12.13 6.10
N TYR A 71 -0.83 12.06 4.96
CA TYR A 71 0.57 12.43 4.84
C TYR A 71 0.80 13.54 3.84
N THR A 72 1.90 14.28 4.03
CA THR A 72 2.37 15.27 3.07
C THR A 72 3.39 14.66 2.11
N ARG A 73 3.66 15.38 1.02
CA ARG A 73 4.77 15.03 0.11
C ARG A 73 6.11 14.96 0.84
N LYS A 74 6.34 15.83 1.81
CA LYS A 74 7.57 15.85 2.62
C LYS A 74 7.70 14.58 3.45
N ASP A 75 6.62 14.10 4.06
CA ASP A 75 6.63 12.88 4.88
C ASP A 75 6.96 11.67 4.01
N PHE A 76 6.36 11.61 2.81
CA PHE A 76 6.64 10.56 1.84
C PHE A 76 8.10 10.57 1.37
N ASP A 77 8.59 11.70 0.87
CA ASP A 77 9.97 11.83 0.38
C ASP A 77 10.99 11.51 1.49
N THR A 78 10.72 11.96 2.73
CA THR A 78 11.55 11.66 3.90
C THR A 78 11.54 10.17 4.25
N SER A 79 10.38 9.52 4.13
CA SER A 79 10.23 8.10 4.43
C SER A 79 10.89 7.21 3.38
N VAL A 80 10.75 7.56 2.10
CA VAL A 80 11.47 6.89 1.01
C VAL A 80 12.97 6.99 1.24
N PHE A 81 13.47 8.19 1.56
CA PHE A 81 14.88 8.39 1.91
C PHE A 81 15.28 7.50 3.10
N TYR A 82 14.53 7.55 4.21
CA TYR A 82 14.79 6.76 5.41
C TYR A 82 14.88 5.25 5.12
N TYR A 83 13.93 4.69 4.38
CA TYR A 83 13.96 3.25 4.06
C TYR A 83 15.07 2.91 3.07
N SER A 84 15.41 3.82 2.15
CA SER A 84 16.48 3.59 1.16
C SER A 84 17.88 3.48 1.77
N GLU A 85 18.12 4.04 2.96
CA GLU A 85 19.38 3.90 3.71
C GLU A 85 19.69 2.43 4.08
N ASN A 86 18.66 1.59 4.18
CA ASN A 86 18.81 0.14 4.28
C ASN A 86 18.17 -0.55 3.08
N ILE A 87 18.99 -0.81 2.05
CA ILE A 87 18.54 -1.41 0.79
C ILE A 87 17.79 -2.74 0.98
N ASN A 88 18.15 -3.54 1.98
CA ASN A 88 17.45 -4.80 2.26
C ASN A 88 16.04 -4.56 2.80
N GLU A 89 15.85 -3.50 3.58
CA GLU A 89 14.54 -3.13 4.12
C GLU A 89 13.66 -2.47 3.05
N TYR A 90 14.23 -1.59 2.22
CA TYR A 90 13.51 -1.03 1.08
C TYR A 90 13.12 -2.08 0.06
N ASN A 91 13.97 -3.08 -0.18
CA ASN A 91 13.65 -4.21 -1.05
C ASN A 91 12.45 -5.01 -0.51
N LYS A 92 12.33 -5.23 0.80
CA LYS A 92 11.15 -5.89 1.39
C LYS A 92 9.88 -5.08 1.18
N ILE A 93 9.94 -3.75 1.30
CA ILE A 93 8.81 -2.86 1.00
C ILE A 93 8.37 -3.07 -0.45
N TYR A 94 9.32 -3.05 -1.39
CA TYR A 94 8.99 -3.16 -2.80
C TYR A 94 8.51 -4.57 -3.21
N ILE A 95 9.07 -5.63 -2.60
CA ILE A 95 8.56 -7.00 -2.76
C ILE A 95 7.08 -7.06 -2.33
N GLU A 96 6.74 -6.45 -1.20
CA GLU A 96 5.37 -6.44 -0.70
C GLU A 96 4.42 -5.61 -1.59
N VAL A 97 4.89 -4.48 -2.13
CA VAL A 97 4.16 -3.71 -3.15
C VAL A 97 3.83 -4.61 -4.36
N LEU A 98 4.83 -5.34 -4.88
CA LEU A 98 4.63 -6.24 -6.03
C LEU A 98 3.69 -7.39 -5.70
N ASN A 99 3.79 -7.97 -4.50
CA ASN A 99 2.88 -9.04 -4.06
C ASN A 99 1.43 -8.56 -4.09
N ARG A 100 1.14 -7.40 -3.51
CA ARG A 100 -0.23 -6.83 -3.47
C ARG A 100 -0.76 -6.51 -4.85
N LEU A 101 0.07 -5.96 -5.73
CA LEU A 101 -0.33 -5.72 -7.12
C LEU A 101 -0.67 -7.03 -7.84
N ASN A 102 0.13 -8.08 -7.65
CA ASN A 102 -0.14 -9.40 -8.22
C ASN A 102 -1.40 -10.03 -7.64
N GLU A 103 -1.63 -9.91 -6.33
CA GLU A 103 -2.85 -10.39 -5.67
C GLU A 103 -4.10 -9.72 -6.26
N LEU A 104 -4.09 -8.40 -6.37
CA LEU A 104 -5.17 -7.64 -7.01
C LEU A 104 -5.40 -8.10 -8.46
N GLU A 105 -4.34 -8.31 -9.24
CA GLU A 105 -4.45 -8.82 -10.60
C GLU A 105 -5.08 -10.23 -10.65
N THR A 106 -4.64 -11.13 -9.75
CA THR A 106 -5.18 -12.48 -9.64
C THR A 106 -6.66 -12.46 -9.24
N GLU A 107 -7.05 -11.64 -8.28
CA GLU A 107 -8.44 -11.49 -7.85
C GLU A 107 -9.34 -11.00 -9.00
N ILE A 108 -8.89 -9.99 -9.74
CA ILE A 108 -9.63 -9.47 -10.91
C ILE A 108 -9.80 -10.57 -11.97
N LYS A 109 -8.75 -11.35 -12.27
CA LYS A 109 -8.83 -12.47 -13.23
C LYS A 109 -9.80 -13.56 -12.78
N GLN A 110 -9.82 -13.89 -11.49
CA GLN A 110 -10.76 -14.88 -10.95
C GLN A 110 -12.22 -14.39 -11.04
N GLN A 111 -12.47 -13.10 -10.80
CA GLN A 111 -13.80 -12.51 -10.93
C GLN A 111 -14.30 -12.48 -12.38
N GLN A 112 -13.38 -12.39 -13.35
CA GLN A 112 -13.67 -12.38 -14.78
C GLN A 112 -13.80 -13.79 -15.40
N ALA A 113 -13.44 -14.85 -14.66
CA ALA A 113 -13.60 -16.21 -15.15
C ALA A 113 -15.09 -16.57 -15.29
N PRO A 114 -15.54 -17.14 -16.43
CA PRO A 114 -16.95 -17.47 -16.64
C PRO A 114 -17.45 -18.49 -15.59
N LYS A 115 -18.62 -18.23 -15.01
CA LYS A 115 -19.28 -19.06 -13.98
C LYS A 115 -19.84 -20.42 -14.46
N ASP A 116 -19.64 -20.81 -15.71
CA ASP A 116 -20.35 -21.93 -16.35
C ASP A 116 -19.57 -23.26 -16.40
N SER A 117 -18.76 -23.59 -15.39
CA SER A 117 -18.06 -24.88 -15.32
C SER A 117 -18.39 -25.72 -14.08
N THR A 118 -19.56 -25.52 -13.47
CA THR A 118 -20.13 -26.47 -12.49
C THR A 118 -21.65 -26.58 -12.65
N THR A 119 -22.09 -27.41 -13.59
CA THR A 119 -23.26 -28.28 -13.41
C THR A 119 -23.05 -29.51 -14.28
N ASN A 120 -22.56 -30.59 -13.66
CA ASN A 120 -22.78 -31.96 -14.14
C ASN A 120 -24.24 -32.34 -13.86
#